data_AF-A0A6C0KUG8-F1
#
_entry.id   AF-A0A6C0KUG8-F1
#
_cell.length_a   1.000
_cell.length_b   1.000
_cell.length_c   1.000
_cell.angle_alpha   90.00
_cell.angle_beta   90.00
_cell.angle_gamma   90.00
#
_symmetry.space_group_name_H-M   'P 1'
#
loop_
_entity.id
_entity.type
_entity.pdbx_description
1 polymer ?
#
loop_
_entity_poly.entity_id
_entity_poly.type
_entity_poly.pdbx_seq_one_letter_code
_entity_poly.pdbx_strand_id
1 'polypeptide(L)'
;MKATTKDKQSNYNRVYVDDILPKDIKSQLHKLSDKLRTTKKYIEFTTNCGIINLEDGHLKLLKINDAPIERKNRFIIDKSTITKERILSQIPYDNSVEQVVANYYGNSINVQLVVEGNIKSSGFVPINFYFLVNDSFDLDNEIIAEEIEWFLSVLK
;
A
#
# COMPACT_ATOMS: atom_id res chain seq x y z
N MET A 1 -8.45 -13.53 30.03
CA MET A 1 -8.25 -12.17 29.49
C MET A 1 -7.36 -12.27 28.25
N LYS A 2 -7.86 -11.95 27.05
CA LYS A 2 -7.01 -11.79 25.86
C LYS A 2 -6.61 -10.33 25.78
N ALA A 3 -5.34 -10.04 26.01
CA ALA A 3 -4.77 -8.73 25.70
C ALA A 3 -4.58 -8.66 24.18
N THR A 4 -5.56 -8.11 23.46
CA THR A 4 -5.40 -7.70 22.06
C THR A 4 -4.83 -6.29 22.04
N THR A 5 -3.54 -6.15 21.79
CA THR A 5 -2.95 -4.87 21.40
C THR A 5 -3.43 -4.54 19.99
N LYS A 6 -4.25 -3.51 19.86
CA LYS A 6 -4.63 -2.93 18.57
C LYS A 6 -3.55 -1.95 18.16
N ASP A 7 -2.72 -2.32 17.19
CA ASP A 7 -1.86 -1.33 16.52
C ASP A 7 -2.79 -0.48 15.64
N LYS A 8 -3.06 0.75 16.06
CA LYS A 8 -3.82 1.71 15.26
C LYS A 8 -2.92 2.16 14.13
N GLN A 9 -3.19 1.71 12.90
CA GLN A 9 -2.42 2.14 11.75
C GLN A 9 -2.66 3.63 11.48
N SER A 10 -1.59 4.31 11.10
CA SER A 10 -1.54 5.73 10.77
C SER A 10 -2.59 6.13 9.75
N ASN A 11 -3.27 7.21 10.09
CA ASN A 11 -4.18 8.09 9.34
C ASN A 11 -3.62 8.52 7.97
N TYR A 12 -3.59 7.60 7.01
CA TYR A 12 -3.28 7.90 5.61
C TYR A 12 -4.40 7.40 4.70
N ASN A 13 -4.80 8.25 3.77
CA ASN A 13 -5.66 7.88 2.65
C ASN A 13 -4.80 7.29 1.53
N ARG A 14 -5.37 6.35 0.77
CA ARG A 14 -4.76 5.84 -0.45
C ARG A 14 -5.33 6.59 -1.64
N VAL A 15 -4.46 7.06 -2.53
CA VAL A 15 -4.84 7.70 -3.78
C VAL A 15 -4.31 6.85 -4.92
N TYR A 16 -5.22 6.29 -5.69
CA TYR A 16 -4.93 5.52 -6.90
C TYR A 16 -5.09 6.41 -8.12
N VAL A 17 -4.42 6.03 -9.20
CA VAL A 17 -4.47 6.70 -10.49
C VAL A 17 -5.11 5.74 -11.48
N ASP A 18 -6.20 6.15 -12.12
CA ASP A 18 -7.03 5.26 -12.95
C ASP A 18 -6.46 4.99 -14.35
N ASP A 19 -5.57 5.87 -14.83
CA ASP A 19 -5.02 5.87 -16.19
C ASP A 19 -3.66 5.18 -16.34
N ILE A 20 -3.10 4.60 -15.26
CA ILE A 20 -1.78 3.97 -15.25
C ILE A 20 -1.85 2.59 -14.59
N LEU A 21 -1.32 1.55 -15.26
CA LEU A 21 -1.26 0.21 -14.69
C LEU A 21 0.08 -0.04 -13.98
N PRO A 22 0.12 -0.88 -12.92
CA PRO A 22 1.36 -1.21 -12.22
C PRO A 22 2.48 -1.77 -13.12
N LYS A 23 2.12 -2.49 -14.19
CA LYS A 23 3.11 -3.02 -15.14
C LYS A 23 3.83 -1.92 -15.93
N ASP A 24 3.18 -0.78 -16.15
CA ASP A 24 3.67 0.29 -17.00
C ASP A 24 4.77 1.09 -16.29
N ILE A 25 4.71 1.17 -14.95
CA ILE A 25 5.69 1.90 -14.14
C ILE A 25 7.00 1.13 -13.94
N LYS A 26 7.02 -0.18 -14.20
CA LYS A 26 8.15 -1.07 -13.88
C LYS A 26 9.48 -0.58 -14.45
N SER A 27 9.49 -0.17 -15.72
CA SER A 27 10.72 0.30 -16.38
C SER A 27 11.23 1.62 -15.81
N GLN A 28 10.37 2.42 -15.17
CA GLN A 28 10.71 3.74 -14.66
C GLN A 28 11.12 3.74 -13.17
N LEU A 29 10.81 2.68 -12.41
CA LEU A 29 11.08 2.64 -10.96
C LEU A 29 12.55 2.90 -10.58
N HIS A 30 13.50 2.53 -11.44
CA HIS A 30 14.92 2.78 -11.18
C HIS A 30 15.26 4.28 -11.06
N LYS A 31 14.49 5.15 -11.73
CA LYS A 31 14.62 6.62 -11.64
C LYS A 31 14.26 7.18 -10.27
N LEU A 32 13.56 6.41 -9.44
CA LEU A 32 13.16 6.78 -8.08
C LEU A 32 14.06 6.15 -7.00
N SER A 33 15.18 5.53 -7.39
CA SER A 33 16.07 4.82 -6.46
C SER A 33 16.62 5.72 -5.35
N ASP A 34 16.90 6.98 -5.64
CA ASP A 34 17.34 7.99 -4.67
C ASP A 34 16.22 8.44 -3.71
N LYS A 35 14.96 8.13 -4.04
CA LYS A 35 13.78 8.46 -3.22
C LYS A 35 13.26 7.29 -2.40
N LEU A 36 13.88 6.12 -2.52
CA LEU A 36 13.49 4.93 -1.76
C LEU A 36 13.79 5.14 -0.28
N ARG A 37 12.74 5.17 0.54
CA ARG A 37 12.86 5.36 2.00
C ARG A 37 12.91 4.06 2.76
N THR A 38 12.02 3.13 2.38
CA THR A 38 11.85 1.88 3.11
C THR A 38 11.29 0.81 2.19
N THR A 39 11.73 -0.42 2.42
CA THR A 39 11.14 -1.60 1.81
C THR A 39 10.60 -2.49 2.92
N LYS A 40 9.33 -2.88 2.80
CA LYS A 40 8.72 -3.88 3.67
C LYS A 40 8.50 -5.17 2.90
N LYS A 41 8.63 -6.29 3.60
CA LYS A 41 8.36 -7.62 3.08
C LYS A 41 7.38 -8.30 4.02
N TYR A 42 6.32 -8.85 3.47
CA TYR A 42 5.34 -9.59 4.23
C TYR A 42 4.78 -10.72 3.38
N ILE A 43 4.26 -11.74 4.05
CA ILE A 43 3.50 -12.80 3.39
C ILE A 43 2.03 -12.52 3.65
N GLU A 44 1.25 -12.51 2.58
CA GLU A 44 -0.20 -12.38 2.64
C GLU A 44 -0.84 -13.75 2.43
N PHE A 45 -1.77 -14.10 3.32
CA PHE A 45 -2.62 -15.27 3.20
C PHE A 45 -4.04 -14.78 2.94
N THR A 46 -4.57 -15.10 1.75
CA THR A 46 -6.00 -14.89 1.47
C THR A 46 -6.74 -16.15 1.90
N THR A 47 -7.70 -15.99 2.80
CA THR A 47 -8.45 -17.08 3.41
C THR A 47 -9.94 -16.79 3.35
N ASN A 48 -10.78 -17.80 3.62
CA ASN A 48 -12.22 -17.62 3.79
C ASN A 48 -12.61 -16.71 4.97
N CYS A 49 -11.70 -16.48 5.92
CA CYS A 49 -11.88 -15.61 7.08
C CYS A 49 -11.35 -14.18 6.85
N GLY A 50 -10.84 -13.89 5.65
CA GLY A 50 -10.21 -12.61 5.30
C GLY A 50 -8.71 -12.73 5.06
N ILE A 51 -8.04 -11.58 5.07
CA ILE A 51 -6.62 -11.44 4.74
C ILE A 51 -5.79 -11.48 6.03
N ILE A 52 -4.77 -12.33 6.06
CA ILE A 52 -3.82 -12.44 7.19
C ILE A 52 -2.43 -12.10 6.68
N ASN A 53 -1.73 -11.18 7.37
CA ASN A 53 -0.34 -10.87 7.06
C ASN A 53 0.59 -11.52 8.09
N LEU A 54 1.66 -12.16 7.61
CA LEU A 54 2.84 -12.49 8.42
C LEU A 54 3.89 -11.40 8.22
N GLU A 55 4.03 -10.56 9.23
CA GLU A 55 4.98 -9.44 9.30
C GLU A 55 5.72 -9.55 10.63
N ASP A 56 7.06 -9.48 10.62
CA ASP A 56 7.91 -9.58 11.81
C ASP A 56 7.67 -10.84 12.68
N GLY A 57 7.42 -11.98 12.04
CA GLY A 57 7.16 -13.25 12.73
C GLY A 57 5.82 -13.31 13.47
N HIS A 58 4.91 -12.38 13.19
CA HIS A 58 3.59 -12.32 13.81
C HIS A 58 2.48 -12.34 12.76
N LEU A 59 1.49 -13.21 12.99
CA LEU A 59 0.27 -13.25 12.18
C LEU A 59 -0.68 -12.13 12.63
N LYS A 60 -1.14 -11.34 11.66
CA LYS A 60 -2.06 -10.22 11.87
C LYS A 60 -3.24 -10.36 10.91
N LEU A 61 -4.44 -10.55 11.45
CA LEU A 61 -5.68 -10.47 10.67
C LEU A 61 -5.95 -9.01 10.31
N LEU A 62 -6.19 -8.73 9.03
CA LEU A 62 -6.56 -7.42 8.55
C LEU A 62 -8.07 -7.24 8.66
N LYS A 63 -8.51 -6.29 9.47
CA LYS A 63 -9.90 -5.84 9.55
C LYS A 63 -10.04 -4.55 8.76
N ILE A 64 -10.70 -4.64 7.63
CA ILE A 64 -10.97 -3.51 6.75
C ILE A 64 -12.25 -2.82 7.25
N ASN A 65 -12.18 -1.52 7.47
CA ASN A 65 -13.34 -0.67 7.68
C ASN A 65 -13.51 0.18 6.42
N ASP A 66 -14.43 -0.24 5.56
CA ASP A 66 -14.65 0.39 4.26
C ASP A 66 -15.18 1.83 4.42
N ALA A 67 -14.66 2.71 3.57
CA ALA A 67 -15.19 4.05 3.34
C ALA A 67 -15.71 4.15 1.90
N PRO A 68 -16.68 5.05 1.63
CA PRO A 68 -17.07 5.34 0.26
C PRO A 68 -15.87 5.80 -0.58
N ILE A 69 -15.74 5.24 -1.78
CA ILE A 69 -14.71 5.65 -2.73
C ILE A 69 -15.07 7.03 -3.30
N GLU A 70 -14.12 7.96 -3.24
CA GLU A 70 -14.25 9.28 -3.85
C GLU A 70 -13.47 9.33 -5.17
N ARG A 71 -14.02 10.01 -6.18
CA ARG A 71 -13.33 10.23 -7.46
C ARG A 71 -13.20 11.72 -7.73
N LYS A 72 -11.99 12.15 -8.08
CA LYS A 72 -11.68 13.52 -8.50
C LYS A 72 -10.77 13.44 -9.73
N ASN A 73 -11.28 13.81 -10.90
CA ASN A 73 -10.58 13.66 -12.18
C ASN A 73 -10.08 12.20 -12.39
N ARG A 74 -8.77 11.99 -12.60
CA ARG A 74 -8.12 10.68 -12.76
C ARG A 74 -7.74 9.99 -11.44
N PHE A 75 -8.07 10.60 -10.31
CA PHE A 75 -7.72 10.08 -8.99
C PHE A 75 -8.90 9.36 -8.34
N ILE A 76 -8.62 8.18 -7.80
CA ILE A 76 -9.52 7.39 -6.97
C ILE A 76 -9.00 7.45 -5.54
N ILE A 77 -9.77 8.01 -4.63
CA ILE A 77 -9.40 8.17 -3.23
C ILE A 77 -10.12 7.11 -2.41
N ASP A 78 -9.33 6.28 -1.74
CA ASP A 78 -9.79 5.28 -0.78
C ASP A 78 -9.39 5.72 0.63
N LYS A 79 -10.41 6.07 1.43
CA LYS A 79 -10.28 6.43 2.84
C LYS A 79 -10.53 5.25 3.79
N SER A 80 -10.63 4.04 3.24
CA SER A 80 -10.86 2.83 4.04
C SER A 80 -9.67 2.58 4.95
N THR A 81 -9.96 2.27 6.22
CA THR A 81 -8.92 2.04 7.22
C THR A 81 -8.71 0.55 7.44
N ILE A 82 -7.46 0.15 7.71
CA ILE A 82 -7.14 -1.23 8.07
C ILE A 82 -6.70 -1.25 9.53
N THR A 83 -7.40 -2.03 10.34
CA THR A 83 -6.96 -2.38 11.69
C THR A 83 -6.28 -3.74 11.66
N LYS A 84 -5.09 -3.84 12.23
CA LYS A 84 -4.36 -5.11 12.35
C LYS A 84 -4.62 -5.73 13.72
N GLU A 85 -5.15 -6.95 13.76
CA GLU A 85 -5.33 -7.72 14.99
C GLU A 85 -4.36 -8.89 15.02
N ARG A 86 -3.49 -8.96 16.03
CA ARG A 86 -2.59 -10.10 16.22
C ARG A 86 -3.40 -11.35 16.54
N ILE A 87 -3.17 -12.40 15.78
CA ILE A 87 -3.80 -13.71 15.99
C ILE A 87 -2.74 -14.74 16.40
N LEU A 88 -3.16 -15.72 17.22
CA LEU A 88 -2.33 -16.84 17.67
C LEU A 88 -2.67 -18.15 16.94
N SER A 89 -3.69 -18.10 16.08
CA SER A 89 -4.27 -19.24 15.39
C SER A 89 -3.43 -19.68 14.19
N GLN A 90 -3.57 -20.96 13.85
CA GLN A 90 -3.04 -21.55 12.62
C GLN A 90 -3.71 -20.90 11.40
N ILE A 91 -2.96 -20.78 10.31
CA ILE A 91 -3.50 -20.32 9.02
C ILE A 91 -4.47 -21.41 8.51
N PRO A 92 -5.71 -21.05 8.11
CA PRO A 92 -6.65 -22.00 7.51
C PRO A 92 -5.98 -22.81 6.39
N TYR A 93 -6.22 -24.12 6.31
CA TYR A 93 -5.57 -24.98 5.29
C TYR A 93 -5.91 -24.53 3.86
N ASP A 94 -7.15 -24.11 3.63
CA ASP A 94 -7.60 -23.54 2.36
C ASP A 94 -7.26 -22.05 2.31
N ASN A 95 -6.05 -21.76 1.83
CA ASN A 95 -5.54 -20.41 1.63
C ASN A 95 -4.74 -20.30 0.34
N SER A 96 -4.67 -19.09 -0.21
CA SER A 96 -3.62 -18.73 -1.17
C SER A 96 -2.55 -17.89 -0.48
N VAL A 97 -1.31 -18.04 -0.93
CA VAL A 97 -0.14 -17.39 -0.33
C VAL A 97 0.54 -16.50 -1.36
N GLU A 98 0.80 -15.25 -0.99
CA GLU A 98 1.59 -14.33 -1.78
C GLU A 98 2.72 -13.72 -0.96
N GLN A 99 3.92 -13.67 -1.54
CA GLN A 99 5.05 -12.92 -0.97
C GLN A 99 5.04 -11.52 -1.57
N VAL A 100 4.80 -10.52 -0.72
CA VAL A 100 4.68 -9.12 -1.15
C VAL A 100 5.89 -8.33 -0.69
N VAL A 101 6.43 -7.55 -1.62
CA VAL A 101 7.44 -6.52 -1.37
C VAL A 101 6.80 -5.16 -1.63
N ALA A 102 6.74 -4.33 -0.61
CA ALA A 102 6.22 -2.97 -0.68
C ALA A 102 7.39 -1.97 -0.55
N ASN A 103 7.62 -1.21 -1.61
CA ASN A 103 8.62 -0.14 -1.65
C ASN A 103 7.94 1.21 -1.43
N TYR A 104 8.46 1.99 -0.49
CA TYR A 104 7.97 3.30 -0.12
C TYR A 104 8.95 4.36 -0.61
N TYR A 105 8.51 5.17 -1.58
CA TYR A 105 9.27 6.28 -2.14
C TYR A 105 8.67 7.60 -1.63
N GLY A 106 9.50 8.58 -1.30
CA GLY A 106 8.98 9.85 -0.80
C GLY A 106 10.02 10.97 -0.80
N ASN A 107 9.57 12.17 -1.18
CA ASN A 107 10.34 13.41 -1.03
C ASN A 107 9.92 14.16 0.23
N SER A 108 8.61 14.25 0.50
CA SER A 108 8.06 14.92 1.70
C SER A 108 7.47 13.94 2.72
N ILE A 109 6.99 14.45 3.85
CA ILE A 109 6.22 13.68 4.83
C ILE A 109 4.75 13.49 4.43
N ASN A 110 4.27 14.27 3.44
CA ASN A 110 2.85 14.37 3.12
C ASN A 110 2.41 13.41 2.02
N VAL A 111 3.32 13.07 1.10
CA VAL A 111 3.06 12.14 -0.02
C VAL A 111 4.13 11.07 -0.05
N GLN A 112 3.70 9.82 -0.10
CA GLN A 112 4.58 8.68 -0.34
C GLN A 112 4.00 7.82 -1.46
N LEU A 113 4.77 7.57 -2.50
CA LEU A 113 4.44 6.56 -3.48
C LEU A 113 4.74 5.17 -2.89
N VAL A 114 3.74 4.31 -2.86
CA VAL A 114 3.89 2.91 -2.49
C VAL A 114 3.77 2.07 -3.75
N VAL A 115 4.75 1.19 -3.96
CA VAL A 115 4.73 0.22 -5.06
C VAL A 115 4.86 -1.17 -4.46
N GLU A 116 3.79 -1.95 -4.57
CA GLU A 116 3.73 -3.33 -4.11
C GLU A 116 3.92 -4.28 -5.29
N GLY A 117 4.59 -5.39 -5.05
CA GLY A 117 4.91 -6.36 -6.09
C GLY A 117 5.47 -7.65 -5.54
N ASN A 118 5.71 -8.59 -6.43
CA ASN A 118 6.37 -9.86 -6.10
C ASN A 118 7.76 -9.90 -6.73
N ILE A 119 8.67 -10.65 -6.10
CA ILE A 119 9.95 -10.99 -6.71
C ILE A 119 9.77 -12.26 -7.53
N LYS A 120 10.00 -12.18 -8.84
CA LYS A 120 10.05 -13.33 -9.75
C LYS A 120 11.49 -13.55 -10.23
N SER A 121 11.73 -14.61 -10.99
CA SER A 121 13.04 -14.86 -11.62
C SER A 121 13.50 -13.70 -12.52
N SER A 122 12.56 -12.98 -13.13
CA SER A 122 12.79 -11.78 -13.94
C SER A 122 12.92 -10.48 -13.11
N GLY A 123 13.11 -10.57 -11.80
CA GLY A 123 13.16 -9.44 -10.87
C GLY A 123 11.80 -9.02 -10.33
N PHE A 124 11.74 -7.79 -9.78
CA PHE A 124 10.53 -7.22 -9.19
C PHE A 124 9.44 -7.00 -10.27
N VAL A 125 8.23 -7.41 -9.96
CA VAL A 125 7.03 -7.22 -10.79
C VAL A 125 6.00 -6.46 -9.96
N PRO A 126 5.76 -5.17 -10.26
CA PRO A 126 4.72 -4.41 -9.57
C PRO A 126 3.35 -5.03 -9.85
N ILE A 127 2.55 -5.17 -8.80
CA ILE A 127 1.16 -5.65 -8.86
C ILE A 127 0.17 -4.58 -8.42
N ASN A 128 0.63 -3.59 -7.66
CA ASN A 128 -0.18 -2.48 -7.17
C ASN A 128 0.71 -1.25 -6.96
N PHE A 129 0.15 -0.06 -7.13
CA PHE A 129 0.79 1.16 -6.67
C PHE A 129 -0.27 2.21 -6.31
N TYR A 130 0.04 3.04 -5.33
CA TYR A 130 -0.82 4.11 -4.86
C TYR A 130 0.00 5.14 -4.09
N PHE A 131 -0.56 6.32 -3.89
CA PHE A 131 0.01 7.33 -3.01
C PHE A 131 -0.61 7.22 -1.63
N LEU A 132 0.21 7.18 -0.59
CA LEU A 132 -0.22 7.46 0.78
C LEU A 132 -0.16 8.96 1.00
N VAL A 133 -1.27 9.52 1.42
CA VAL A 133 -1.44 10.94 1.74
C VAL A 133 -2.07 11.08 3.11
N ASN A 134 -1.67 12.07 3.90
CA ASN A 134 -2.15 12.21 5.29
C ASN A 134 -3.68 12.43 5.38
N ASP A 135 -4.31 12.21 6.53
CA ASP A 135 -5.76 12.42 6.69
C ASP A 135 -6.24 13.86 6.44
N SER A 136 -5.35 14.84 6.61
CA SER A 136 -5.60 16.25 6.24
C SER A 136 -5.51 16.50 4.74
N PHE A 137 -5.42 15.43 3.93
CA PHE A 137 -5.30 15.50 2.50
C PHE A 137 -6.50 16.18 1.86
N ASP A 138 -6.18 17.21 1.10
CA ASP A 138 -7.06 17.82 0.14
C ASP A 138 -6.35 17.78 -1.22
N LEU A 139 -6.98 17.20 -2.24
CA LEU A 139 -6.47 17.26 -3.62
C LEU A 139 -6.41 18.69 -4.14
N ASP A 140 -7.16 19.60 -3.53
CA ASP A 140 -7.17 21.02 -3.89
C ASP A 140 -5.95 21.74 -3.25
N ASN A 141 -5.14 21.04 -2.43
CA ASN A 141 -3.84 21.51 -1.97
C ASN A 141 -2.79 21.37 -3.08
N GLU A 142 -2.40 22.51 -3.65
CA GLU A 142 -1.47 22.62 -4.77
C GLU A 142 -0.14 21.90 -4.52
N ILE A 143 0.45 22.00 -3.32
CA ILE A 143 1.74 21.38 -3.00
C ILE A 143 1.66 19.85 -3.10
N ILE A 144 0.56 19.27 -2.64
CA ILE A 144 0.36 17.82 -2.66
C ILE A 144 0.08 17.35 -4.09
N ALA A 145 -0.76 18.09 -4.83
CA ALA A 145 -1.05 17.79 -6.23
C ALA A 145 0.22 17.85 -7.08
N GLU A 146 1.07 18.86 -6.90
CA GLU A 146 2.37 18.98 -7.57
C GLU A 146 3.31 17.82 -7.25
N GLU A 147 3.37 17.35 -5.99
CA GLU A 147 4.24 16.23 -5.61
C GLU A 147 3.74 14.91 -6.24
N ILE A 148 2.43 14.67 -6.26
CA ILE A 148 1.84 13.52 -6.97
C ILE A 148 2.14 13.61 -8.46
N GLU A 149 1.92 14.76 -9.10
CA GLU A 149 2.20 14.95 -10.52
C GLU A 149 3.69 14.82 -10.85
N TRP A 150 4.59 15.24 -9.94
CA TRP A 150 6.02 14.99 -10.08
C TRP A 150 6.32 13.50 -10.14
N PHE A 151 5.81 12.70 -9.21
CA PHE A 151 5.98 11.24 -9.26
C PHE A 151 5.44 10.68 -10.59
N LEU A 152 4.24 11.11 -11.00
CA LEU A 152 3.61 10.64 -12.22
C LEU A 152 4.40 11.03 -13.48
N SER A 153 5.10 12.17 -13.48
CA SER A 153 5.99 12.58 -14.56
C SER A 153 7.23 11.68 -14.70
N VAL A 154 7.71 11.10 -13.58
CA VAL A 154 8.84 10.17 -13.58
C VAL A 154 8.40 8.76 -14.00
N LEU A 155 7.17 8.38 -13.64
CA LEU A 155 6.60 7.06 -13.86
C LEU A 155 6.01 6.84 -15.27
N LYS A 156 5.77 7.92 -16.04
CA LYS A 156 5.35 7.88 -17.44
C LYS A 156 6.52 7.69 -18.41
#